data_AF-A0A437UMS0-F1
#
_entry.id   AF-A0A437UMS0-F1
#
_cell.length_a   1.000
_cell.length_b   1.000
_cell.length_c   1.000
_cell.angle_alpha   90.00
_cell.angle_beta   90.00
_cell.angle_gamma   90.00
#
_symmetry.space_group_name_H-M   'P 1'
#
loop_
_entity.id
_entity.type
_entity.pdbx_description
1 polymer ?
#
loop_
_entity_poly.entity_id
_entity_poly.type
_entity_poly.pdbx_seq_one_letter_code
_entity_poly.pdbx_strand_id
1 'polypeptide(L)' 'MLVITYAINNSEKEITYPGTDDFVAAQQKEVPDLPDFYHVVKATVDSNEIALKDKTISGLFNYLNK' A
#
# COMPACT_ATOMS: atom_id res chain seq x y z
N MET A 1 -7.73 -6.35 7.64
CA MET A 1 -7.20 -4.98 7.82
C MET A 1 -5.82 -4.87 7.20
N LEU A 2 -5.62 -3.90 6.31
CA LEU A 2 -4.33 -3.61 5.67
C LEU A 2 -3.76 -2.31 6.23
N VAL A 3 -2.52 -2.34 6.71
CA VAL A 3 -1.77 -1.15 7.17
C VAL A 3 -0.56 -0.95 6.27
N ILE A 4 -0.35 0.26 5.78
CA ILE A 4 0.76 0.60 4.89
C ILE A 4 1.51 1.78 5.49
N THR A 5 2.79 1.58 5.77
CA THR A 5 3.76 2.65 6.07
C THR A 5 4.53 2.98 4.79
N TYR A 6 4.49 4.25 4.37
CA TYR A 6 5.13 4.73 3.15
C TYR A 6 5.95 6.01 3.42
N ALA A 7 6.98 6.23 2.60
CA ALA A 7 7.85 7.39 2.73
C ALA A 7 7.41 8.54 1.81
N ILE A 8 7.34 9.75 2.37
CA ILE A 8 7.07 11.00 1.64
C ILE A 8 7.87 12.15 2.27
N ASN A 9 8.61 12.92 1.45
CA ASN A 9 9.38 14.09 1.90
C ASN A 9 10.22 13.84 3.17
N ASN A 10 11.03 12.77 3.16
CA ASN A 10 11.87 12.35 4.29
C ASN A 10 11.12 12.00 5.58
N SER A 11 9.81 11.78 5.51
CA SER A 11 8.97 11.34 6.63
C SER A 11 8.25 10.04 6.28
N GLU A 12 7.95 9.25 7.29
CA GLU A 12 7.07 8.08 7.15
C GLU A 12 5.63 8.48 7.48
N LYS A 13 4.69 7.97 6.68
CA LYS A 13 3.26 8.09 6.92
C LYS A 13 2.62 6.72 6.93
N GLU A 14 1.55 6.61 7.69
CA GLU A 14 0.75 5.40 7.77
C GLU A 14 -0.65 5.67 7.20
N ILE A 15 -1.20 4.66 6.54
CA ILE A 15 -2.59 4.62 6.10
C ILE A 15 -3.15 3.21 6.31
N THR A 16 -4.40 3.14 6.73
CA THR A 16 -5.08 1.90 7.05
C THR A 16 -6.33 1.74 6.21
N TYR A 17 -6.51 0.54 5.68
CA TYR A 17 -7.69 0.11 4.94
C TYR A 17 -8.39 -1.03 5.69
N PRO A 18 -9.73 -1.13 5.66
CA PRO A 18 -10.46 -2.23 6.29
C PRO A 18 -10.01 -3.61 5.80
N GLY A 19 -9.70 -3.75 4.52
CA GLY A 19 -9.13 -4.94 3.89
C GLY A 19 -8.19 -4.61 2.72
N THR A 20 -7.64 -5.66 2.12
CA THR A 20 -6.79 -5.56 0.92
C THR A 20 -7.60 -5.12 -0.30
N ASP A 21 -8.85 -5.58 -0.41
CA ASP A 21 -9.74 -5.26 -1.53
C ASP A 21 -10.12 -3.77 -1.55
N ASP A 22 -10.29 -3.15 -0.38
CA ASP A 22 -10.53 -1.71 -0.26
C ASP A 22 -9.35 -0.90 -0.82
N PHE A 23 -8.12 -1.32 -0.53
CA PHE A 23 -6.93 -0.70 -1.11
C PHE A 23 -6.87 -0.90 -2.62
N VAL A 24 -7.12 -2.12 -3.12
CA VAL A 24 -7.14 -2.41 -4.57
C VAL A 24 -8.17 -1.53 -5.27
N ALA A 25 -9.39 -1.43 -4.72
CA ALA A 25 -10.44 -0.57 -5.25
C ALA A 25 -10.04 0.92 -5.19
N ALA A 26 -9.38 1.36 -4.10
CA ALA A 26 -8.88 2.72 -3.96
C ALA A 26 -7.83 3.08 -5.01
N GLN A 27 -6.96 2.14 -5.39
CA GLN A 27 -5.95 2.36 -6.43
C GLN A 27 -6.53 2.37 -7.86
N GLN A 28 -7.75 1.87 -8.06
CA GLN A 28 -8.43 1.87 -9.36
C GLN A 28 -9.33 3.10 -9.59
N LYS A 29 -9.46 3.99 -8.60
CA LYS A 29 -10.18 5.26 -8.75
C LYS A 29 -9.51 6.15 -9.81
N GLU A 30 -10.29 7.05 -10.42
CA GLU A 30 -9.74 8.09 -11.32
C GLU A 30 -8.63 8.90 -10.63
N VAL A 31 -8.78 9.15 -9.32
CA VAL A 31 -7.74 9.71 -8.45
C VAL A 31 -7.48 8.72 -7.31
N PRO A 32 -6.37 7.96 -7.36
CA PRO A 32 -5.99 7.05 -6.29
C PRO A 32 -5.67 7.76 -4.98
N ASP A 33 -5.88 7.05 -3.87
CA ASP A 33 -5.56 7.57 -2.52
C ASP A 33 -4.03 7.73 -2.31
N LEU A 34 -3.22 6.95 -3.04
CA LEU A 34 -1.75 7.00 -2.96
C LEU A 34 -1.15 6.99 -4.38
N PRO A 35 -0.15 7.85 -4.67
CA PRO A 35 0.63 7.74 -5.88
C PRO A 35 1.39 6.42 -5.97
N ASP A 36 1.42 5.85 -7.17
CA ASP A 36 2.01 4.56 -7.51
C ASP A 36 3.51 4.44 -7.19
N PHE A 37 4.25 5.55 -7.34
CA PHE A 37 5.69 5.63 -7.12
C PHE A 37 6.10 5.78 -5.66
N TYR A 38 5.17 5.96 -4.72
CA TYR A 38 5.53 6.10 -3.30
C TYR A 38 6.20 4.82 -2.78
N HIS A 39 7.27 5.00 -2.01
CA HIS A 39 8.03 3.88 -1.46
C HIS A 39 7.30 3.29 -0.25
N VAL A 40 7.05 1.98 -0.29
CA VAL A 40 6.47 1.22 0.82
C VAL A 40 7.59 0.79 1.76
N VAL A 41 7.59 1.36 2.95
CA VAL A 41 8.51 0.98 4.03
C VAL A 41 8.08 -0.35 4.63
N LYS A 42 6.78 -0.48 4.91
CA LYS A 42 6.17 -1.68 5.51
C LYS A 42 4.71 -1.81 5.08
N ALA A 43 4.25 -3.03 4.87
CA ALA A 43 2.84 -3.33 4.70
C ALA A 43 2.47 -4.56 5.52
N THR A 44 1.34 -4.53 6.23
CA THR A 44 0.84 -5.66 7.01
C THR A 44 -0.63 -5.94 6.71
N VAL A 45 -0.99 -7.23 6.66
CA VAL A 45 -2.37 -7.70 6.57
C VAL A 45 -2.68 -8.48 7.83
N ASP A 46 -3.64 -8.00 8.61
CA ASP A 46 -4.03 -8.58 9.89
C ASP A 46 -2.81 -8.82 10.80
N SER A 47 -1.94 -7.81 10.88
CA SER A 47 -0.66 -7.79 11.61
C SER A 47 0.46 -8.68 11.06
N ASN A 48 0.25 -9.39 9.95
CA ASN A 48 1.29 -10.16 9.27
C ASN A 48 1.97 -9.32 8.19
N GLU A 49 3.29 -9.19 8.25
CA GLU A 49 4.05 -8.40 7.29
C GLU A 49 4.12 -9.05 5.91
N ILE A 50 3.92 -8.24 4.87
CA ILE A 50 4.07 -8.67 3.48
C ILE A 50 5.52 -8.44 3.04
N ALA A 51 6.19 -9.50 2.61
CA ALA A 51 7.50 -9.43 1.99
C ALA A 51 7.39 -8.96 0.53
N LEU A 52 7.37 -7.64 0.33
CA LEU A 52 7.34 -7.04 -1.01
C LEU A 52 8.72 -7.08 -1.68
N LYS A 53 8.76 -7.63 -2.90
CA LYS A 53 9.95 -7.54 -3.78
C LYS A 53 10.10 -6.14 -4.36
N ASP A 54 8.99 -5.59 -4.86
CA ASP A 54 8.89 -4.22 -5.33
C ASP A 54 8.26 -3.37 -4.22
N LYS A 55 9.08 -2.53 -3.59
CA LYS A 55 8.70 -1.71 -2.43
C LYS A 55 8.07 -0.39 -2.86
N THR A 56 7.11 -0.45 -3.77
CA THR A 56 6.33 0.70 -4.25
C THR A 56 4.84 0.44 -4.06
N ILE A 57 4.01 1.49 -4.15
CA ILE A 57 2.55 1.32 -4.12
C ILE A 57 2.07 0.50 -5.31
N SER A 58 2.66 0.67 -6.51
CA SER A 58 2.37 -0.20 -7.66
C SER A 58 2.80 -1.65 -7.41
N GLY A 59 3.96 -1.88 -6.78
CA GLY A 59 4.41 -3.21 -6.37
C GLY A 59 3.45 -3.89 -5.39
N LEU A 60 2.97 -3.15 -4.39
CA LEU A 60 1.96 -3.63 -3.44
C LEU A 60 0.61 -3.89 -4.11
N PHE A 61 0.15 -3.00 -5.00
CA PHE A 61 -1.05 -3.18 -5.79
C PHE A 61 -0.99 -4.47 -6.63
N ASN A 62 0.09 -4.67 -7.39
CA ASN A 62 0.29 -5.87 -8.19
C ASN A 62 0.41 -7.16 -7.35
N TYR A 63 0.93 -7.04 -6.12
CA TYR A 63 1.00 -8.18 -5.20
C TYR A 63 -0.39 -8.62 -4.74
N LEU A 64 -1.27 -7.65 -4.41
CA LEU A 64 -2.60 -7.88 -3.85
C LEU A 64 -3.68 -8.09 -4.93
N ASN A 65 -3.51 -7.54 -6.12
CA ASN A 65 -4.43 -7.65 -7.25
C ASN A 65 -4.05 -8.83 -8.17
N LYS A 66 -4.29 -10.06 -7.70
CA LYS A 66 -4.07 -11.30 -8.45
C LYS A 66 -5.34 -12.12 -8.61
#